data_AF-A0A7D6Z6K8-F1
#
_entry.id   AF-A0A7D6Z6K8-F1
#
_cell.length_a   1.000
_cell.length_b   1.000
_cell.length_c   1.000
_cell.angle_alpha   90.00
_cell.angle_beta   90.00
_cell.angle_gamma   90.00
#
_symmetry.space_group_name_H-M   'P 1'
#
loop_
_entity.id
_entity.type
_entity.pdbx_description
1 polymer ?
#
loop_
_entity_poly.entity_id
_entity_poly.type
_entity_poly.pdbx_seq_one_letter_code
_entity_poly.pdbx_strand_id
1 'polypeptide(L)'
;MRAVLLTAVLAAVLVGGIIGLSGSMKFHTDRGDPGSRTVVTFDADARTARAEDPALTLWKECHSHVNHVRIVSGPIESAGSWTVVVEPALGIHTERRLVGCLRDLTADGITGRDVDTHRTNG
;
A
#
# COMPACT_ATOMS: atom_id res chain seq x y z
N MET A 1 -38.52 -17.38 -28.04
CA MET A 1 -37.24 -18.11 -28.22
C MET A 1 -36.10 -17.21 -28.72
N ARG A 2 -36.25 -16.50 -29.85
CA ARG A 2 -35.19 -15.61 -30.38
C ARG A 2 -34.77 -14.47 -29.44
N ALA A 3 -35.74 -13.80 -28.81
CA ALA A 3 -35.45 -12.74 -27.84
C ALA A 3 -34.68 -13.24 -26.60
N VAL A 4 -35.00 -14.45 -26.13
CA VAL A 4 -34.33 -15.09 -24.98
C VAL A 4 -32.88 -15.48 -25.33
N LEU A 5 -32.64 -15.95 -26.56
CA LEU A 5 -31.29 -16.23 -27.03
C LEU A 5 -30.45 -14.95 -27.17
N LEU A 6 -31.04 -13.88 -27.69
CA LEU A 6 -30.36 -12.59 -27.84
C LEU A 6 -29.98 -11.98 -26.49
N THR A 7 -30.88 -12.02 -25.50
CA THR A 7 -30.57 -11.53 -24.16
C THR A 7 -29.51 -12.37 -23.47
N ALA A 8 -29.53 -13.69 -23.64
CA ALA A 8 -28.51 -14.58 -23.09
C ALA A 8 -27.11 -14.31 -23.70
N VAL A 9 -27.04 -14.10 -25.02
CA VAL A 9 -25.78 -13.76 -25.70
C VAL A 9 -25.27 -12.39 -25.25
N LEU A 10 -26.15 -11.38 -25.16
CA LEU A 10 -25.77 -10.05 -24.70
C LEU A 10 -25.24 -10.08 -23.25
N ALA A 11 -25.91 -10.84 -22.38
CA ALA A 11 -25.46 -11.04 -21.00
C ALA A 11 -24.09 -11.73 -20.94
N ALA A 12 -23.84 -12.75 -21.77
CA ALA A 12 -22.55 -13.43 -21.83
C ALA A 12 -21.42 -12.49 -22.29
N VAL A 13 -21.67 -11.64 -23.28
CA VAL A 13 -20.71 -10.64 -23.76
C VAL A 13 -20.40 -9.60 -22.68
N LEU A 14 -21.43 -9.11 -21.98
CA LEU A 14 -21.25 -8.15 -20.88
C LEU A 14 -20.45 -8.75 -19.72
N VAL A 15 -20.78 -9.97 -19.30
CA VAL A 15 -20.05 -10.67 -18.23
C VAL A 15 -18.61 -10.93 -18.65
N GLY A 16 -18.38 -11.40 -19.88
CA GLY A 16 -17.03 -11.62 -20.41
C GLY A 16 -16.20 -10.32 -20.47
N GLY A 17 -16.81 -9.23 -20.89
CA GLY A 17 -16.19 -7.90 -20.92
C GLY A 17 -15.80 -7.40 -19.53
N ILE A 18 -16.69 -7.55 -18.54
CA ILE A 18 -16.42 -7.15 -17.15
C ILE A 18 -15.28 -7.97 -16.56
N ILE A 19 -15.24 -9.29 -16.79
CA ILE A 19 -14.18 -10.17 -16.30
C ILE A 19 -12.83 -9.81 -16.93
N GLY A 20 -12.80 -9.58 -18.25
CA GLY A 20 -11.58 -9.17 -18.96
C GLY A 20 -11.05 -7.82 -18.48
N LEU A 21 -11.95 -6.87 -18.23
CA LEU A 21 -11.60 -5.55 -17.70
C LEU A 21 -11.07 -5.64 -16.26
N SER A 22 -11.70 -6.48 -15.43
CA SER A 22 -11.27 -6.76 -14.05
C SER A 22 -9.88 -7.39 -13.99
N GLY A 23 -9.55 -8.26 -14.95
CA GLY A 23 -8.22 -8.85 -15.09
C GLY A 23 -7.13 -7.81 -15.39
N SER A 24 -7.47 -6.78 -16.15
CA SER A 24 -6.55 -5.70 -16.55
C SER A 24 -6.42 -4.59 -15.50
N MET A 25 -7.43 -4.43 -14.64
CA MET A 25 -7.46 -3.45 -13.55
C MET A 25 -6.84 -3.95 -12.24
N LYS A 26 -6.24 -5.15 -12.22
CA LYS A 26 -5.53 -5.62 -11.03
C LYS A 26 -4.32 -4.72 -10.78
N PHE A 27 -4.48 -3.77 -9.85
CA PHE A 27 -3.37 -3.19 -9.11
C PHE A 27 -2.54 -4.35 -8.57
N HIS A 28 -1.45 -4.69 -9.26
CA HIS A 28 -0.54 -5.73 -8.80
C HIS A 28 0.09 -5.19 -7.52
N THR A 29 -0.43 -5.65 -6.39
CA THR A 29 0.21 -5.59 -5.08
C THR A 29 1.09 -6.82 -4.99
N ASP A 30 2.37 -6.61 -5.32
CA ASP A 30 3.39 -7.63 -5.25
C ASP A 30 3.88 -7.85 -3.80
N ARG A 31 4.19 -9.11 -3.50
CA ARG A 31 4.72 -9.56 -2.22
C ARG A 31 5.90 -10.49 -2.46
N GLY A 32 6.87 -10.43 -1.57
CA GLY A 32 8.04 -11.31 -1.53
C GLY A 32 7.72 -12.69 -0.99
N ASP A 33 8.78 -13.47 -0.78
CA ASP A 33 8.69 -14.86 -0.35
C ASP A 33 8.09 -15.02 1.05
N PRO A 34 7.39 -16.13 1.34
CA PRO A 34 6.93 -16.44 2.69
C PRO A 34 8.10 -16.43 3.69
N GLY A 35 7.89 -15.86 4.88
CA GLY A 35 8.92 -15.74 5.92
C GLY A 35 9.88 -14.55 5.76
N SER A 36 9.91 -13.91 4.58
CA SER A 36 10.65 -12.66 4.40
C SER A 36 9.93 -11.48 5.03
N ARG A 37 10.67 -10.43 5.41
CA ARG A 37 10.11 -9.20 5.99
C ARG A 37 10.65 -7.96 5.30
N THR A 38 9.86 -6.90 5.34
CA THR A 38 10.34 -5.56 4.99
C THR A 38 10.28 -4.69 6.24
N VAL A 39 11.39 -4.03 6.53
CA VAL A 39 11.50 -3.01 7.57
C VAL A 39 11.47 -1.66 6.87
N VAL A 40 10.49 -0.83 7.21
CA VAL A 40 10.29 0.51 6.67
C VAL A 40 10.55 1.50 7.79
N THR A 41 11.51 2.40 7.58
CA THR A 41 11.88 3.46 8.52
C THR A 41 11.67 4.81 7.87
N PHE A 42 10.86 5.67 8.49
CA PHE A 42 10.50 6.97 7.95
C PHE A 42 10.45 8.05 9.04
N ASP A 43 10.67 9.29 8.64
CA ASP A 43 10.45 10.47 9.48
C ASP A 43 9.14 11.16 9.07
N ALA A 44 8.51 11.83 10.01
CA ALA A 44 7.38 12.70 9.73
C ALA A 44 7.48 13.98 10.57
N ASP A 45 7.38 15.11 9.89
CA ASP A 45 7.45 16.44 10.50
C ASP A 45 6.14 17.20 10.22
N ALA A 46 5.61 17.92 11.20
CA ALA A 46 4.42 18.75 11.03
C ALA A 46 4.79 20.23 11.03
N ARG A 47 4.35 20.96 9.99
CA ARG A 47 4.47 22.43 9.96
C ARG A 47 3.65 23.14 11.04
N THR A 48 2.65 22.48 11.63
CA THR A 48 1.82 23.06 12.68
C THR A 48 1.81 22.17 13.90
N ALA A 49 1.85 22.77 15.09
CA ALA A 49 1.79 22.06 16.38
C ALA A 49 0.44 21.36 16.65
N ARG A 50 -0.49 21.39 15.69
CA ARG A 50 -1.83 20.80 15.82
C ARG A 50 -1.85 19.30 15.49
N ALA A 51 -0.83 18.79 14.77
CA ALA A 51 -0.72 17.37 14.52
C ALA A 51 -0.14 16.69 15.77
N GLU A 52 -1.01 16.05 16.57
CA GLU A 52 -0.62 15.34 17.80
C GLU A 52 0.31 14.16 17.51
N ASP A 53 0.23 13.55 16.32
CA ASP A 53 1.13 12.50 15.86
C ASP A 53 1.26 12.53 14.31
N PRO A 54 2.25 13.26 13.76
CA PRO A 54 2.43 13.38 12.32
C PRO A 54 2.80 12.05 11.66
N ALA A 55 3.55 11.19 12.34
CA ALA A 55 4.01 9.92 11.77
C ALA A 55 2.89 8.90 11.68
N LEU A 56 2.06 8.79 12.73
CA LEU A 56 0.89 7.93 12.69
C LEU A 56 -0.13 8.41 11.65
N THR A 57 -0.26 9.73 11.47
CA THR A 57 -1.14 10.30 10.43
C THR A 57 -0.62 9.98 9.03
N LEU A 58 0.66 10.23 8.77
CA LEU A 58 1.32 9.87 7.52
C LEU A 58 1.19 8.36 7.21
N TRP A 59 1.40 7.52 8.22
CA TRP A 59 1.23 6.08 8.09
C TRP A 59 -0.20 5.69 7.76
N LYS A 60 -1.21 6.28 8.42
CA LYS A 60 -2.63 6.00 8.14
C LYS A 60 -3.02 6.31 6.69
N GLU A 61 -2.46 7.33 6.10
CA GLU A 61 -2.71 7.66 4.69
C GLU A 61 -2.02 6.66 3.74
N CYS A 62 -0.77 6.28 4.04
CA CYS A 62 0.05 5.45 3.16
C CYS A 62 -0.13 3.93 3.34
N HIS A 63 -0.67 3.46 4.48
CA HIS A 63 -0.76 2.03 4.79
C HIS A 63 -1.63 1.25 3.79
N SER A 64 -2.53 1.93 3.07
CA SER A 64 -3.40 1.30 2.08
C SER A 64 -2.62 0.56 0.98
N HIS A 65 -1.38 0.97 0.72
CA HIS A 65 -0.48 0.31 -0.23
C HIS A 65 0.02 -1.06 0.25
N VAL A 66 -0.06 -1.36 1.54
CA VAL A 66 0.45 -2.61 2.14
C VAL A 66 -0.66 -3.48 2.77
N ASN A 67 -1.93 -3.20 2.45
CA ASN A 67 -3.08 -3.95 3.00
C ASN A 67 -3.11 -5.45 2.67
N HIS A 68 -2.30 -5.91 1.70
CA HIS A 68 -2.16 -7.33 1.32
C HIS A 68 -1.07 -8.07 2.10
N VAL A 69 -0.32 -7.39 2.95
CA VAL A 69 0.65 -8.00 3.86
C VAL A 69 0.26 -7.74 5.32
N ARG A 70 0.78 -8.55 6.23
CA ARG A 70 0.53 -8.41 7.67
C ARG A 70 1.54 -7.42 8.26
N ILE A 71 1.07 -6.46 9.04
CA ILE A 71 1.93 -5.63 9.89
C ILE A 71 2.33 -6.48 11.11
N VAL A 72 3.62 -6.73 11.27
CA VAL A 72 4.20 -7.50 12.38
C VAL A 72 4.45 -6.59 13.58
N SER A 73 4.89 -5.35 13.34
CA SER A 73 5.10 -4.33 14.37
C SER A 73 5.06 -2.93 13.78
N GLY A 74 4.84 -1.92 14.62
CA GLY A 74 4.90 -0.50 14.23
C GLY A 74 3.55 0.13 13.86
N PRO A 75 3.52 1.45 13.58
CA PRO A 75 4.67 2.36 13.63
C PRO A 75 5.11 2.60 15.09
N ILE A 76 6.40 2.39 15.36
CA ILE A 76 7.03 2.62 16.68
C ILE A 76 8.16 3.62 16.47
N GLU A 77 8.19 4.65 17.31
CA GLU A 77 9.26 5.64 17.30
C GLU A 77 10.56 5.07 17.90
N SER A 78 11.69 5.30 17.22
CA SER A 78 13.03 4.97 17.67
C SER A 78 14.02 6.04 17.18
N ALA A 79 14.67 6.72 18.12
CA ALA A 79 15.72 7.71 17.84
C ALA A 79 15.32 8.85 16.87
N GLY A 80 14.03 9.24 16.87
CA GLY A 80 13.51 10.30 16.01
C GLY A 80 12.98 9.84 14.65
N SER A 81 13.06 8.53 14.36
CA SER A 81 12.46 7.91 13.18
C SER A 81 11.41 6.88 13.58
N TRP A 82 10.53 6.54 12.66
CA TRP A 82 9.43 5.61 12.88
C TRP A 82 9.63 4.35 12.08
N THR A 83 9.56 3.20 12.74
CA THR A 83 9.76 1.89 12.10
C THR A 83 8.47 1.08 12.05
N VAL A 84 8.20 0.51 10.88
CA VAL A 84 7.15 -0.48 10.65
C VAL A 84 7.76 -1.74 10.05
N VAL A 85 7.33 -2.91 10.51
CA VAL A 85 7.74 -4.20 9.97
C VAL A 85 6.54 -4.92 9.39
N VAL A 86 6.65 -5.37 8.15
CA VAL A 86 5.60 -6.11 7.43
C VAL A 86 6.08 -7.46 6.94
N GLU A 87 5.16 -8.43 6.89
CA GLU A 87 5.39 -9.81 6.48
C GLU A 87 4.21 -10.36 5.64
N PRO A 88 4.44 -11.00 4.49
CA PRO A 88 5.74 -11.18 3.83
C PRO A 88 6.35 -9.85 3.36
N ALA A 89 7.62 -9.86 2.93
CA ALA A 89 8.27 -8.66 2.42
C ALA A 89 7.46 -8.02 1.29
N LEU A 90 7.58 -6.72 1.12
CA LEU A 90 7.00 -6.01 0.00
C LEU A 90 7.72 -6.40 -1.29
N GLY A 91 6.96 -6.56 -2.37
CA GLY A 91 7.55 -6.59 -3.70
C GLY A 91 8.00 -5.20 -4.14
N ILE A 92 8.87 -5.13 -5.14
CA ILE A 92 9.52 -3.89 -5.61
C ILE A 92 8.51 -2.81 -6.00
N HIS A 93 7.38 -3.17 -6.60
CA HIS A 93 6.39 -2.18 -7.06
C HIS A 93 5.60 -1.60 -5.88
N THR A 94 5.21 -2.44 -4.94
CA THR A 94 4.52 -2.05 -3.72
C THR A 94 5.42 -1.19 -2.84
N GLU A 95 6.66 -1.61 -2.65
CA GLU A 95 7.68 -0.86 -1.91
C GLU A 95 7.85 0.54 -2.49
N ARG A 96 8.00 0.65 -3.82
CA ARG A 96 8.12 1.95 -4.49
C ARG A 96 6.89 2.84 -4.30
N ARG A 97 5.67 2.28 -4.32
CA ARG A 97 4.45 3.05 -4.08
C ARG A 97 4.37 3.54 -2.63
N LEU A 98 4.71 2.68 -1.66
CA LEU A 98 4.72 3.03 -0.25
C LEU A 98 5.73 4.15 0.02
N VAL A 99 6.99 3.95 -0.39
CA VAL A 99 8.07 4.95 -0.22
C VAL A 99 7.71 6.25 -0.93
N GLY A 100 7.12 6.18 -2.13
CA GLY A 100 6.60 7.34 -2.84
C GLY A 100 5.54 8.10 -2.04
N CYS A 101 4.56 7.39 -1.46
CA CYS A 101 3.57 8.00 -0.59
C CYS A 101 4.21 8.65 0.65
N LEU A 102 5.10 7.93 1.35
CA LEU A 102 5.75 8.44 2.55
C LEU A 102 6.61 9.69 2.28
N ARG A 103 7.22 9.79 1.11
CA ARG A 103 8.05 10.94 0.74
C ARG A 103 7.24 12.12 0.17
N ASP A 104 6.23 11.82 -0.63
CA ASP A 104 5.55 12.84 -1.45
C ASP A 104 4.23 13.32 -0.80
N LEU A 105 3.73 12.63 0.23
CA LEU A 105 2.51 13.04 0.91
C LEU A 105 2.77 14.30 1.75
N THR A 106 2.19 15.40 1.29
CA THR A 106 2.05 16.63 2.07
C THR A 106 0.60 16.82 2.50
N ALA A 107 0.07 15.90 3.30
CA ALA A 107 -1.28 16.02 3.88
C ALA A 107 -1.23 16.87 5.16
N ASP A 108 -2.18 17.78 5.36
CA ASP A 108 -2.35 18.57 6.60
C ASP A 108 -1.10 19.32 7.10
N GLY A 109 -0.20 19.69 6.18
CA GLY A 109 1.05 20.36 6.53
C GLY A 109 2.13 19.43 7.11
N ILE A 110 1.89 18.13 7.11
CA ILE A 110 2.86 17.08 7.46
C ILE A 110 3.75 16.82 6.24
N THR A 111 5.05 16.64 6.44
CA THR A 111 6.02 16.22 5.42
C THR A 111 6.67 14.93 5.89
N GLY A 112 6.62 13.91 5.04
CA GLY A 112 7.30 12.65 5.32
C GLY A 112 8.62 12.53 4.58
N ARG A 113 9.52 11.69 5.12
CA ARG A 113 10.78 11.32 4.49
C ARG A 113 11.04 9.85 4.74
N ASP A 114 11.30 9.09 3.68
CA ASP A 114 11.86 7.74 3.81
C ASP A 114 13.32 7.84 4.27
N VAL A 115 13.63 7.11 5.35
CA VAL A 115 14.97 7.08 5.97
C VAL A 115 15.72 5.83 5.52
N ASP A 116 15.06 4.67 5.64
CA ASP A 116 15.62 3.39 5.23
C ASP A 116 14.50 2.38 5.01
N THR A 117 14.56 1.69 3.88
CA THR A 117 13.66 0.58 3.57
C THR A 117 14.50 -0.60 3.08
N HIS A 118 14.49 -1.70 3.84
CA HIS A 118 15.25 -2.90 3.49
C HIS A 118 14.47 -4.19 3.72
N ARG A 119 14.81 -5.21 2.93
CA ARG A 119 14.26 -6.56 3.03
C ARG A 119 15.17 -7.42 3.88
N THR A 120 14.59 -8.15 4.83
CA THR A 120 15.28 -9.20 5.58
C THR A 120 14.73 -10.56 5.15
N ASN A 121 15.63 -11.49 4.84
CA ASN A 121 15.26 -12.87 4.62
C ASN A 121 15.16 -13.54 5.99
N GLY A 122 14.00 -14.13 6.29
CA GLY A 122 13.77 -14.92 7.50
C GLY A 122 14.42 -16.29 7.42
#